data_AF-A0A6P0X0C7-F1
#
_entry.id   AF-A0A6P0X0C7-F1
#
_cell.length_a   1.000
_cell.length_b   1.000
_cell.length_c   1.000
_cell.angle_alpha   90.00
_cell.angle_beta   90.00
_cell.angle_gamma   90.00
#
_symmetry.space_group_name_H-M   'P 1'
#
loop_
_entity.id
_entity.type
_entity.pdbx_description
1 polymer ?
#
loop_
_entity_poly.entity_id
_entity_poly.type
_entity_poly.pdbx_seq_one_letter_code
_entity_poly.pdbx_strand_id
1 'polypeptide(L)'
;MSRISLSDKLSNLEYRFCGVPTYFSLRVVKAYPHDTLASTQGLVFVRENGEDILYESTGLWRRTPTSPPSDLVGRSSLRRVRLQNGQILQQRDLADGSFAEGLSFFHDRFYQLTYDEQVCYVYDRYLDLVQTLRLPTKQGWGLTHNGNALIMSDGTPTLSYLDPRSLEIKRTITVHEKEPISLINDLEYIHGLIFANIYHQRRLAIIAPDSGQVLGWVDATNLPNPAQADERNILNGIAYDKEQGRLLITGKRWPFVYEVQMY
;
A
#
# COMPACT_ATOMS: atom_id res chain seq x y z
N MET A 1 -9.82 -30.64 6.46
CA MET A 1 -8.47 -30.14 6.06
C MET A 1 -8.17 -28.93 6.91
N SER A 2 -7.15 -28.97 7.77
CA SER A 2 -6.75 -27.82 8.58
C SER A 2 -6.33 -26.68 7.67
N ARG A 3 -6.97 -25.50 7.80
CA ARG A 3 -6.52 -24.30 7.07
C ARG A 3 -5.17 -23.88 7.65
N ILE A 4 -4.11 -24.02 6.87
CA ILE A 4 -2.77 -23.52 7.22
C ILE A 4 -2.85 -21.99 7.32
N SER A 5 -2.32 -21.42 8.41
CA SER A 5 -2.36 -19.97 8.66
C SER A 5 -1.49 -19.19 7.66
N LEU A 6 -1.65 -17.86 7.58
CA LEU A 6 -0.78 -17.04 6.73
C LEU A 6 0.68 -17.10 7.20
N SER A 7 0.94 -17.02 8.51
CA SER A 7 2.29 -17.11 9.07
C SER A 7 2.97 -18.44 8.74
N ASP A 8 2.23 -19.55 8.77
CA ASP A 8 2.78 -20.86 8.40
C ASP A 8 3.13 -20.94 6.90
N LYS A 9 2.36 -20.27 6.03
CA LYS A 9 2.68 -20.19 4.60
C LYS A 9 3.92 -19.35 4.35
N LEU A 10 4.06 -18.23 5.05
CA LEU A 10 5.18 -17.31 4.87
C LEU A 10 6.49 -17.84 5.46
N SER A 11 6.45 -18.47 6.63
CA SER A 11 7.64 -19.14 7.20
C SER A 11 8.21 -20.19 6.24
N ASN A 12 7.36 -20.95 5.56
CA ASN A 12 7.80 -21.92 4.54
C ASN A 12 8.47 -21.27 3.31
N LEU A 13 8.26 -19.98 3.04
CA LEU A 13 8.95 -19.26 1.97
C LEU A 13 10.40 -18.95 2.35
N GLU A 14 10.65 -18.55 3.60
CA GLU A 14 12.00 -18.18 4.07
C GLU A 14 12.99 -19.36 4.02
N TYR A 15 12.51 -20.60 4.19
CA TYR A 15 13.35 -21.80 4.13
C TYR A 15 13.58 -22.34 2.71
N ARG A 16 12.85 -21.85 1.69
CA ARG A 16 12.98 -22.33 0.31
C ARG A 16 14.07 -21.57 -0.46
N PHE A 17 15.32 -21.91 -0.16
CA PHE A 17 16.52 -21.37 -0.81
C PHE A 17 16.74 -21.78 -2.29
N CYS A 18 15.74 -22.33 -2.98
CA CYS A 18 15.92 -22.89 -4.33
C CYS A 18 15.69 -21.88 -5.48
N GLY A 19 15.44 -20.60 -5.18
CA GLY A 19 15.30 -19.54 -6.20
C GLY A 19 14.08 -19.64 -7.11
N VAL A 20 13.11 -20.51 -6.80
CA VAL A 20 11.85 -20.64 -7.53
C VAL A 20 10.72 -20.02 -6.69
N PRO A 21 10.04 -18.96 -7.17
CA PRO A 21 8.94 -18.35 -6.44
C PRO A 21 7.77 -19.31 -6.21
N THR A 22 7.12 -19.20 -5.07
CA THR A 22 5.85 -19.89 -4.80
C THR A 22 4.69 -19.04 -5.28
N TYR A 23 3.68 -19.67 -5.90
CA TYR A 23 2.50 -18.98 -6.39
C TYR A 23 1.31 -19.25 -5.47
N PHE A 24 0.61 -18.19 -5.10
CA PHE A 24 -0.60 -18.22 -4.29
C PHE A 24 -1.78 -17.67 -5.06
N SER A 25 -2.96 -18.18 -4.78
CA SER A 25 -4.22 -17.55 -5.21
C SER A 25 -4.95 -16.97 -4.00
N LEU A 26 -5.85 -16.02 -4.25
CA LEU A 26 -6.65 -15.41 -3.20
C LEU A 26 -8.03 -16.04 -3.10
N ARG A 27 -8.58 -16.13 -1.89
CA ARG A 27 -9.99 -16.41 -1.65
C ARG A 27 -10.58 -15.24 -0.87
N VAL A 28 -11.65 -14.65 -1.38
CA VAL A 28 -12.40 -13.63 -0.64
C VAL A 28 -13.05 -14.28 0.58
N VAL A 29 -12.76 -13.75 1.77
CA VAL A 29 -13.42 -14.08 3.03
C VAL A 29 -14.60 -13.14 3.25
N LYS A 30 -14.37 -11.84 3.03
CA LYS A 30 -15.37 -10.79 3.20
C LYS A 30 -15.07 -9.60 2.30
N ALA A 31 -16.13 -8.91 1.89
CA ALA A 31 -16.05 -7.64 1.16
C ALA A 31 -16.65 -6.54 2.04
N TYR A 32 -15.96 -5.40 2.09
CA TYR A 32 -16.35 -4.21 2.83
C TYR A 32 -16.56 -3.06 1.85
N PRO A 33 -17.60 -2.21 2.00
CA PRO A 33 -17.81 -1.07 1.11
C PRO A 33 -16.59 -0.15 1.05
N HIS A 34 -16.25 0.32 -0.15
CA HIS A 34 -15.18 1.26 -0.42
C HIS A 34 -15.66 2.40 -1.31
N ASP A 35 -15.10 3.58 -1.12
CA ASP A 35 -15.47 4.77 -1.89
C ASP A 35 -14.99 4.64 -3.34
N THR A 36 -15.92 4.65 -4.30
CA THR A 36 -15.61 4.54 -5.74
C THR A 36 -15.01 5.83 -6.33
N LEU A 37 -14.90 6.89 -5.53
CA LEU A 37 -14.14 8.10 -5.84
C LEU A 37 -12.73 8.09 -5.25
N ALA A 38 -12.40 7.12 -4.39
CA ALA A 38 -11.07 7.00 -3.79
C ALA A 38 -10.09 6.33 -4.76
N SER A 39 -9.14 7.10 -5.27
CA SER A 39 -7.98 6.54 -5.99
C SER A 39 -6.89 6.20 -4.97
N THR A 40 -6.99 5.00 -4.40
CA THR A 40 -6.13 4.48 -3.33
C THR A 40 -4.66 4.44 -3.72
N GLN A 41 -3.80 5.04 -2.90
CA GLN A 41 -2.35 5.09 -3.09
C GLN A 41 -1.54 4.55 -1.91
N GLY A 42 -2.14 4.51 -0.73
CA GLY A 42 -1.59 3.83 0.44
C GLY A 42 -2.71 3.47 1.39
N LEU A 43 -2.59 2.31 2.04
CA LEU A 43 -3.63 1.76 2.90
C LEU A 43 -3.03 1.21 4.19
N VAL A 44 -3.56 1.62 5.34
CA VAL A 44 -3.09 1.16 6.65
C VAL A 44 -4.27 0.71 7.48
N PHE A 45 -4.14 -0.45 8.14
CA PHE A 45 -5.11 -0.93 9.10
C PHE A 45 -4.70 -0.55 10.53
N VAL A 46 -5.63 0.02 11.29
CA VAL A 46 -5.44 0.30 12.72
C VAL A 46 -6.70 -0.08 13.48
N ARG A 47 -6.54 -0.71 14.65
CA ARG A 47 -7.66 -0.92 15.58
C ARG A 47 -7.71 0.21 16.59
N GLU A 48 -8.83 0.92 16.65
CA GLU A 48 -9.01 2.06 17.54
C GLU A 48 -10.26 1.89 18.40
N ASN A 49 -10.09 1.83 19.72
CA ASN A 49 -11.19 1.68 20.67
C ASN A 49 -12.14 0.49 20.34
N GLY A 50 -11.59 -0.59 19.79
CA GLY A 50 -12.34 -1.77 19.36
C GLY A 50 -12.98 -1.68 17.97
N GLU A 51 -12.82 -0.57 17.25
CA GLU A 51 -13.26 -0.41 15.87
C GLU A 51 -12.13 -0.71 14.88
N ASP A 52 -12.48 -1.33 13.75
CA ASP A 52 -11.54 -1.53 12.65
C ASP A 52 -11.51 -0.28 11.77
N ILE A 53 -10.37 0.39 11.73
CA ILE A 53 -10.16 1.62 11.00
C ILE A 53 -9.16 1.39 9.87
N LEU A 54 -9.51 1.90 8.69
CA LEU A 54 -8.58 2.07 7.59
C LEU A 54 -8.13 3.53 7.54
N TYR A 55 -6.82 3.74 7.49
CA TYR A 55 -6.24 5.00 7.08
C TYR A 55 -5.84 4.89 5.62
N GLU A 56 -6.31 5.81 4.80
CA GLU A 56 -6.16 5.73 3.35
C GLU A 56 -5.59 7.04 2.80
N SER A 57 -4.54 6.91 2.00
CA SER A 57 -4.04 7.98 1.15
C SER A 57 -4.68 7.87 -0.22
N THR A 58 -5.31 8.94 -0.69
CA THR A 58 -5.96 9.00 -2.00
C THR A 58 -5.32 10.07 -2.87
N GLY A 59 -4.90 9.70 -4.08
CA GLY A 59 -4.32 10.63 -5.04
C GLY A 59 -5.36 11.12 -6.06
N LEU A 60 -5.59 12.43 -6.15
CA LEU A 60 -6.47 13.05 -7.16
C LEU A 60 -5.75 14.24 -7.82
N TRP A 61 -6.00 14.43 -9.12
CA TRP A 61 -5.40 15.51 -9.87
C TRP A 61 -6.15 16.82 -9.66
N ARG A 62 -5.43 17.94 -9.62
CA ARG A 62 -6.07 19.25 -9.63
C ARG A 62 -6.87 19.46 -10.91
N ARG A 63 -7.96 20.23 -10.83
CA ARG A 63 -8.63 20.79 -12.02
C ARG A 63 -7.68 21.76 -12.73
N THR A 64 -7.47 21.53 -14.01
CA THR A 64 -6.76 22.35 -15.00
C THR A 64 -7.57 22.29 -16.30
N PRO A 65 -7.38 23.25 -17.23
CA PRO A 65 -8.05 23.21 -18.54
C PRO A 65 -7.74 21.94 -19.36
N THR A 66 -6.67 21.23 -19.02
CA THR A 66 -6.22 19.98 -19.65
C THR A 66 -6.32 18.78 -18.72
N SER A 67 -7.11 18.89 -17.63
CA SER A 67 -7.24 17.82 -16.65
C SER A 67 -7.75 16.53 -17.27
N PRO A 68 -7.39 15.37 -16.66
CA PRO A 68 -8.07 14.13 -16.93
C PRO A 68 -9.59 14.25 -16.65
N PRO A 69 -10.39 13.24 -17.04
CA PRO A 69 -11.83 13.20 -16.78
C PRO A 69 -12.22 13.66 -15.36
N SER A 70 -13.39 14.27 -15.22
CA SER A 70 -13.79 15.00 -14.00
C SER A 70 -13.80 14.16 -12.72
N ASP A 71 -13.89 12.84 -12.85
CA ASP A 71 -13.86 11.88 -11.74
C ASP A 71 -12.46 11.66 -11.14
N LEU A 72 -11.40 12.11 -11.82
CA LEU A 72 -10.04 12.16 -11.27
C LEU A 72 -9.65 13.55 -10.79
N VAL A 73 -10.59 14.49 -10.81
CA VAL A 73 -10.34 15.87 -10.44
C VAL A 73 -10.81 16.14 -9.01
N GLY A 74 -9.88 16.47 -8.14
CA GLY A 74 -10.15 16.77 -6.73
C GLY A 74 -8.88 17.13 -5.98
N ARG A 75 -8.94 17.01 -4.65
CA ARG A 75 -7.77 17.12 -3.79
C ARG A 75 -7.36 15.74 -3.32
N SER A 76 -6.06 15.48 -3.39
CA SER A 76 -5.49 14.33 -2.69
C SER A 76 -5.77 14.45 -1.19
N SER A 77 -5.89 13.33 -0.49
CA SER A 77 -6.29 13.36 0.92
C SER A 77 -5.72 12.21 1.74
N LEU A 78 -5.61 12.43 3.05
CA LEU A 78 -5.46 11.39 4.06
C LEU A 78 -6.81 11.22 4.77
N ARG A 79 -7.34 10.00 4.77
CA ARG A 79 -8.66 9.67 5.29
C ARG A 79 -8.57 8.68 6.44
N ARG A 80 -9.44 8.84 7.42
CA ARG A 80 -9.72 7.86 8.48
C ARG A 80 -11.10 7.29 8.23
N VAL A 81 -11.19 6.01 7.94
CA VAL A 81 -12.37 5.34 7.38
C VAL A 81 -12.76 4.15 8.26
N ARG A 82 -14.04 4.01 8.59
CA ARG A 82 -14.55 2.80 9.26
C ARG A 82 -14.63 1.66 8.27
N LEU A 83 -13.89 0.57 8.51
CA LEU A 83 -13.82 -0.57 7.59
C LEU A 83 -15.21 -1.18 7.33
N GLN A 84 -16.05 -1.32 8.35
CA GLN A 84 -17.30 -2.08 8.25
C GLN A 84 -18.28 -1.52 7.22
N ASN A 85 -18.30 -0.21 7.02
CA ASN A 85 -19.31 0.47 6.20
C ASN A 85 -18.72 1.50 5.23
N GLY A 86 -17.39 1.68 5.19
CA GLY A 86 -16.72 2.66 4.33
C GLY A 86 -16.94 4.11 4.72
N GLN A 87 -17.50 4.39 5.92
CA GLN A 87 -17.77 5.76 6.36
C GLN A 87 -16.46 6.50 6.63
N ILE A 88 -16.26 7.62 5.93
CA ILE A 88 -15.17 8.56 6.22
C ILE A 88 -15.49 9.26 7.55
N LEU A 89 -14.69 8.98 8.57
CA LEU A 89 -14.82 9.55 9.92
C LEU A 89 -14.05 10.86 10.05
N GLN A 90 -12.95 11.00 9.32
CA GLN A 90 -12.13 12.20 9.27
C GLN A 90 -11.38 12.25 7.93
N GLN A 91 -11.13 13.45 7.41
CA GLN A 91 -10.35 13.65 6.19
C GLN A 91 -9.49 14.89 6.34
N ARG A 92 -8.28 14.82 5.80
CA ARG A 92 -7.40 15.96 5.57
C ARG A 92 -7.04 16.03 4.10
N ASP A 93 -7.42 17.14 3.48
CA ASP A 93 -7.01 17.44 2.11
C ASP A 93 -5.58 17.97 2.09
N LEU A 94 -4.83 17.56 1.07
CA LEU A 94 -3.54 18.17 0.73
C LEU A 94 -3.76 19.52 0.05
N ALA A 95 -2.69 20.30 -0.03
CA ALA A 95 -2.68 21.55 -0.77
C ALA A 95 -2.97 21.33 -2.27
N ASP A 96 -3.53 22.35 -2.91
CA ASP A 96 -3.84 22.29 -4.33
C ASP A 96 -2.57 22.06 -5.17
N GLY A 97 -2.61 21.03 -6.02
CA GLY A 97 -1.48 20.66 -6.88
C GLY A 97 -0.56 19.60 -6.29
N SER A 98 -0.82 19.11 -5.07
CA SER A 98 -0.13 17.94 -4.52
C SER A 98 -0.89 16.65 -4.83
N PHE A 99 -0.16 15.63 -5.29
CA PHE A 99 -0.67 14.29 -5.54
C PHE A 99 -0.17 13.32 -4.45
N ALA A 100 -1.07 12.87 -3.58
CA ALA A 100 -0.69 11.96 -2.49
C ALA A 100 -0.41 10.56 -3.02
N GLU A 101 0.57 9.90 -2.41
CA GLU A 101 1.00 8.54 -2.72
C GLU A 101 0.99 7.68 -1.43
N GLY A 102 1.97 6.80 -1.23
CA GLY A 102 2.02 5.80 -0.16
C GLY A 102 1.87 6.36 1.25
N LEU A 103 1.37 5.50 2.15
CA LEU A 103 1.04 5.85 3.53
C LEU A 103 1.55 4.77 4.48
N SER A 104 2.20 5.18 5.57
CA SER A 104 2.57 4.26 6.65
C SER A 104 2.30 4.86 8.02
N PHE A 105 1.87 4.03 8.99
CA PHE A 105 1.67 4.45 10.38
C PHE A 105 2.79 3.89 11.26
N PHE A 106 3.74 4.74 11.63
CA PHE A 106 4.97 4.34 12.30
C PHE A 106 5.22 5.20 13.55
N HIS A 107 5.39 4.54 14.71
CA HIS A 107 5.57 5.19 16.01
C HIS A 107 4.62 6.37 16.27
N ASP A 108 3.32 6.09 16.21
CA ASP A 108 2.21 7.05 16.45
C ASP A 108 2.14 8.23 15.46
N ARG A 109 2.77 8.10 14.29
CA ARG A 109 2.73 9.11 13.22
C ARG A 109 2.38 8.49 11.89
N PHE A 110 1.60 9.21 11.10
CA PHE A 110 1.38 8.89 9.70
C PHE A 110 2.43 9.58 8.84
N TYR A 111 3.02 8.84 7.92
CA TYR A 111 3.92 9.34 6.89
C TYR A 111 3.25 9.16 5.55
N GLN A 112 2.96 10.26 4.85
CA GLN A 112 2.30 10.25 3.55
C GLN A 112 3.22 10.86 2.51
N LEU A 113 3.54 10.08 1.48
CA LEU A 113 4.35 10.49 0.35
C LEU A 113 3.54 11.36 -0.62
N THR A 114 4.26 12.09 -1.45
CA THR A 114 3.70 12.68 -2.67
C THR A 114 4.41 12.12 -3.90
N TYR A 115 3.75 12.23 -5.07
CA TYR A 115 4.22 11.60 -6.31
C TYR A 115 5.53 12.20 -6.82
N ASP A 116 5.56 13.46 -7.26
CA ASP A 116 6.75 14.08 -7.87
C ASP A 116 7.18 15.40 -7.21
N GLU A 117 6.44 15.85 -6.22
CA GLU A 117 6.70 17.08 -5.46
C GLU A 117 7.82 16.90 -4.45
N GLN A 118 8.31 15.67 -4.26
CA GLN A 118 9.41 15.30 -3.37
C GLN A 118 9.15 15.65 -1.89
N VAL A 119 7.91 15.49 -1.45
CA VAL A 119 7.48 15.79 -0.08
C VAL A 119 6.97 14.53 0.62
N CYS A 120 7.28 14.41 1.91
CA CYS A 120 6.57 13.54 2.82
C CYS A 120 5.92 14.40 3.90
N TYR A 121 4.61 14.30 4.03
CA TYR A 121 3.89 14.90 5.15
C TYR A 121 3.87 13.92 6.32
N VAL A 122 4.12 14.44 7.52
CA VAL A 122 4.06 13.67 8.76
C VAL A 122 2.93 14.21 9.61
N TYR A 123 1.97 13.36 9.93
CA TYR A 123 0.80 13.70 10.74
C TYR A 123 0.81 12.97 12.06
N ASP A 124 0.16 13.53 13.07
CA ASP A 124 -0.17 12.80 14.28
C ASP A 124 -1.40 11.88 14.06
N ARG A 125 -1.81 11.19 15.13
CA ARG A 125 -2.96 10.30 15.12
C ARG A 125 -4.32 10.97 14.82
N TYR A 126 -4.40 12.29 14.95
CA TYR A 126 -5.57 13.10 14.66
C TYR A 126 -5.52 13.70 13.26
N LEU A 127 -4.58 13.26 12.42
CA LEU A 127 -4.33 13.76 11.07
C LEU A 127 -3.87 15.23 11.05
N ASP A 128 -3.38 15.77 12.16
CA ASP A 128 -2.82 17.11 12.19
C ASP A 128 -1.38 17.08 11.68
N LEU A 129 -1.03 18.01 10.79
CA LEU A 129 0.31 18.08 10.20
C LEU A 129 1.30 18.49 11.27
N VAL A 130 2.26 17.61 11.57
CA VAL A 130 3.32 17.81 12.55
C VAL A 130 4.60 18.29 11.88
N GLN A 131 4.92 17.75 10.70
CA GLN A 131 6.18 18.01 10.02
C GLN A 131 6.05 17.78 8.52
N THR A 132 6.83 18.54 7.74
CA THR A 132 7.04 18.30 6.31
C THR A 132 8.50 17.93 6.10
N LEU A 133 8.75 16.79 5.49
CA LEU A 133 10.08 16.27 5.18
C LEU A 133 10.28 16.25 3.66
N ARG A 134 11.54 16.35 3.23
CA ARG A 134 11.89 16.24 1.81
C ARG A 134 12.21 14.78 1.48
N LEU A 135 11.66 14.26 0.38
CA LEU A 135 12.00 12.94 -0.11
C LEU A 135 13.41 12.92 -0.72
N PRO A 136 14.17 11.83 -0.51
CA PRO A 136 15.51 11.67 -1.08
C PRO A 136 15.49 11.28 -2.58
N THR A 137 14.32 10.90 -3.10
CA THR A 137 14.10 10.45 -4.48
C THR A 137 13.33 11.49 -5.28
N LYS A 138 13.26 11.31 -6.61
CA LYS A 138 12.43 12.16 -7.48
C LYS A 138 10.94 11.87 -7.31
N GLN A 139 10.59 10.63 -6.96
CA GLN A 139 9.22 10.22 -6.74
C GLN A 139 9.07 9.36 -5.48
N GLY A 140 7.87 9.33 -4.91
CA GLY A 140 7.47 8.37 -3.87
C GLY A 140 6.19 7.66 -4.30
N TRP A 141 6.13 6.34 -4.17
CA TRP A 141 4.99 5.51 -4.61
C TRP A 141 4.36 4.79 -3.42
N GLY A 142 4.97 3.72 -2.91
CA GLY A 142 4.48 2.97 -1.74
C GLY A 142 5.32 3.23 -0.49
N LEU A 143 4.73 3.06 0.68
CA LEU A 143 5.41 3.22 1.96
C LEU A 143 4.92 2.19 2.98
N THR A 144 5.84 1.43 3.58
CA THR A 144 5.56 0.59 4.75
C THR A 144 6.71 0.70 5.76
N HIS A 145 6.73 -0.13 6.80
CA HIS A 145 7.83 -0.15 7.76
C HIS A 145 8.10 -1.54 8.33
N ASN A 146 9.34 -1.82 8.71
CA ASN A 146 9.69 -3.06 9.41
C ASN A 146 9.74 -2.92 10.94
N GLY A 147 9.32 -1.76 11.48
CA GLY A 147 9.40 -1.46 12.92
C GLY A 147 10.66 -0.71 13.32
N ASN A 148 11.66 -0.59 12.44
CA ASN A 148 12.90 0.17 12.67
C ASN A 148 13.11 1.29 11.63
N ALA A 149 12.79 1.01 10.37
CA ALA A 149 12.93 1.93 9.24
C ALA A 149 11.64 1.98 8.43
N LEU A 150 11.40 3.10 7.77
CA LEU A 150 10.42 3.20 6.69
C LEU A 150 11.00 2.51 5.44
N ILE A 151 10.16 1.86 4.65
CA ILE A 151 10.52 1.18 3.41
C ILE A 151 9.69 1.80 2.29
N MET A 152 10.35 2.40 1.32
CA MET A 152 9.71 3.17 0.25
C MET A 152 10.00 2.56 -1.12
N SER A 153 8.99 2.50 -1.97
CA SER A 153 9.12 2.30 -3.41
C SER A 153 8.95 3.62 -4.16
N ASP A 154 9.49 3.71 -5.37
CA ASP A 154 9.41 4.89 -6.23
C ASP A 154 9.10 4.51 -7.70
N GLY A 155 8.50 3.34 -7.92
CA GLY A 155 8.23 2.79 -9.24
C GLY A 155 9.45 2.18 -9.94
N THR A 156 10.66 2.33 -9.41
CA THR A 156 11.85 1.61 -9.89
C THR A 156 11.93 0.21 -9.25
N PRO A 157 12.91 -0.63 -9.64
CA PRO A 157 13.21 -1.86 -8.91
C PRO A 157 13.81 -1.66 -7.52
N THR A 158 14.04 -0.43 -7.07
CA THR A 158 14.74 -0.16 -5.81
C THR A 158 13.74 0.05 -4.68
N LEU A 159 13.94 -0.64 -3.56
CA LEU A 159 13.31 -0.29 -2.29
C LEU A 159 14.33 0.42 -1.40
N SER A 160 13.94 1.59 -0.90
CA SER A 160 14.78 2.43 -0.03
C SER A 160 14.34 2.32 1.42
N TYR A 161 15.28 1.99 2.30
CA TYR A 161 15.09 1.98 3.74
C TYR A 161 15.51 3.34 4.29
N LEU A 162 14.54 4.08 4.82
CA LEU A 162 14.68 5.46 5.22
C LEU A 162 14.73 5.58 6.75
N ASP A 163 15.59 6.47 7.23
CA ASP A 163 15.52 6.94 8.60
C ASP A 163 14.21 7.72 8.81
N PRO A 164 13.36 7.34 9.79
CA PRO A 164 12.02 7.92 9.95
C PRO A 164 12.03 9.37 10.47
N ARG A 165 13.18 9.90 10.92
CA ARG A 165 13.30 11.28 11.42
C ARG A 165 13.71 12.25 10.32
N SER A 166 14.54 11.78 9.38
CA SER A 166 15.18 12.62 8.36
C SER A 166 14.85 12.22 6.91
N LEU A 167 14.31 11.03 6.70
CA LEU A 167 14.14 10.34 5.41
C LEU A 167 15.45 10.11 4.65
N GLU A 168 16.60 10.18 5.32
CA GLU A 168 17.87 9.80 4.73
C GLU A 168 17.86 8.30 4.37
N ILE A 169 18.29 7.97 3.15
CA ILE A 169 18.42 6.58 2.71
C ILE A 169 19.56 5.93 3.49
N LYS A 170 19.24 4.95 4.33
CA LYS A 170 20.23 4.17 5.09
C LYS A 170 20.66 2.90 4.37
N ARG A 171 19.78 2.36 3.53
CA ARG A 171 20.01 1.13 2.77
C ARG A 171 19.08 1.09 1.58
N THR A 172 19.51 0.44 0.51
CA THR A 172 18.66 0.08 -0.61
C THR A 172 18.75 -1.42 -0.87
N ILE A 173 17.69 -1.96 -1.47
CA ILE A 173 17.70 -3.30 -2.10
C ILE A 173 17.13 -3.18 -3.50
N THR A 174 17.59 -4.05 -4.40
CA THR A 174 17.01 -4.18 -5.75
C THR A 174 16.10 -5.40 -5.76
N VAL A 175 14.82 -5.18 -6.03
CA VAL A 175 13.82 -6.24 -6.14
C VAL A 175 14.01 -6.97 -7.46
N HIS A 176 14.11 -8.30 -7.39
CA HIS A 176 14.43 -9.12 -8.54
C HIS A 176 13.85 -10.53 -8.41
N GLU A 177 13.68 -11.17 -9.57
CA GLU A 177 13.56 -12.62 -9.68
C GLU A 177 14.75 -13.12 -10.51
N LYS A 178 14.59 -13.29 -11.82
CA LYS A 178 15.70 -13.47 -12.77
C LYS A 178 16.28 -12.13 -13.22
N GLU A 179 15.40 -11.13 -13.32
CA GLU A 179 15.71 -9.76 -13.70
C GLU A 179 15.14 -8.80 -12.66
N PRO A 180 15.63 -7.55 -12.60
CA PRO A 180 15.03 -6.51 -11.77
C PRO A 180 13.56 -6.27 -12.13
N ILE A 181 12.72 -6.03 -11.12
CA ILE A 181 11.28 -5.83 -11.29
C ILE A 181 10.94 -4.38 -10.98
N SER A 182 10.58 -3.62 -12.01
CA SER A 182 10.12 -2.23 -11.88
C SER A 182 8.63 -2.15 -11.55
N LEU A 183 8.11 -0.92 -11.48
CA LEU A 183 6.70 -0.59 -11.27
C LEU A 183 6.17 -1.06 -9.91
N ILE A 184 7.06 -1.12 -8.92
CA ILE A 184 6.71 -1.43 -7.54
C ILE A 184 5.92 -0.25 -6.98
N ASN A 185 4.70 -0.52 -6.57
CA ASN A 185 3.77 0.50 -6.11
C ASN A 185 3.54 0.37 -4.60
N ASP A 186 2.28 0.27 -4.15
CA ASP A 186 1.96 0.19 -2.72
C ASP A 186 2.59 -1.02 -2.02
N LEU A 187 2.92 -0.85 -0.74
CA LEU A 187 3.73 -1.77 0.05
C LEU A 187 3.05 -2.12 1.38
N GLU A 188 3.25 -3.34 1.86
CA GLU A 188 2.92 -3.71 3.24
C GLU A 188 3.92 -4.72 3.82
N TYR A 189 4.37 -4.51 5.06
CA TYR A 189 5.33 -5.40 5.72
C TYR A 189 4.61 -6.43 6.60
N ILE A 190 4.67 -7.70 6.21
CA ILE A 190 3.88 -8.78 6.81
C ILE A 190 4.81 -9.93 7.18
N HIS A 191 4.89 -10.24 8.49
CA HIS A 191 5.67 -11.36 9.03
C HIS A 191 7.10 -11.46 8.48
N GLY A 192 7.82 -10.34 8.44
CA GLY A 192 9.21 -10.33 7.98
C GLY A 192 9.37 -10.07 6.48
N LEU A 193 8.30 -10.15 5.68
CA LEU A 193 8.34 -10.04 4.23
C LEU A 193 7.67 -8.75 3.75
N ILE A 194 8.09 -8.26 2.58
CA ILE A 194 7.49 -7.09 1.94
C ILE A 194 6.50 -7.59 0.89
N PHE A 195 5.24 -7.23 1.05
CA PHE A 195 4.22 -7.39 0.02
C PHE A 195 4.19 -6.12 -0.82
N ALA A 196 4.16 -6.27 -2.14
CA ALA A 196 4.14 -5.13 -3.03
C ALA A 196 3.14 -5.31 -4.18
N ASN A 197 2.32 -4.29 -4.41
CA ASN A 197 1.60 -4.15 -5.67
C ASN A 197 2.60 -3.89 -6.81
N ILE A 198 2.37 -4.50 -7.97
CA ILE A 198 3.06 -4.11 -9.20
C ILE A 198 2.07 -3.36 -10.09
N TYR A 199 2.37 -2.11 -10.40
CA TYR A 199 1.49 -1.20 -11.15
C TYR A 199 1.09 -1.82 -12.50
N HIS A 200 -0.20 -1.70 -12.84
CA HIS A 200 -0.86 -2.37 -13.98
C HIS A 200 -0.84 -3.90 -14.00
N GLN A 201 -0.50 -4.56 -12.89
CA GLN A 201 -0.58 -6.02 -12.79
C GLN A 201 -1.60 -6.44 -11.73
N ARG A 202 -2.32 -7.53 -11.99
CA ARG A 202 -3.28 -8.11 -11.04
C ARG A 202 -2.62 -9.14 -10.11
N ARG A 203 -1.46 -8.78 -9.56
CA ARG A 203 -0.71 -9.64 -8.63
C ARG A 203 0.10 -8.82 -7.63
N LEU A 204 0.49 -9.47 -6.54
CA LEU A 204 1.43 -8.95 -5.55
C LEU A 204 2.73 -9.74 -5.57
N ALA A 205 3.86 -9.08 -5.38
CA ALA A 205 5.13 -9.74 -5.08
C ALA A 205 5.27 -9.91 -3.56
N ILE A 206 5.83 -11.04 -3.13
CA ILE A 206 6.30 -11.29 -1.77
C ILE A 206 7.83 -11.27 -1.81
N ILE A 207 8.44 -10.29 -1.17
CA ILE A 207 9.84 -9.91 -1.35
C ILE A 207 10.59 -10.14 -0.04
N ALA A 208 11.74 -10.79 -0.12
CA ALA A 208 12.68 -10.89 0.99
C ALA A 208 13.31 -9.52 1.27
N PRO A 209 13.22 -8.97 2.50
CA PRO A 209 13.74 -7.64 2.82
C PRO A 209 15.27 -7.55 2.79
N ASP A 210 15.95 -8.70 2.89
CA ASP A 210 17.41 -8.72 2.97
C ASP A 210 18.09 -8.73 1.61
N SER A 211 17.53 -9.46 0.64
CA SER A 211 18.10 -9.59 -0.70
C SER A 211 17.34 -8.84 -1.78
N GLY A 212 16.06 -8.54 -1.58
CA GLY A 212 15.15 -8.10 -2.66
C GLY A 212 14.67 -9.24 -3.55
N GLN A 213 15.00 -10.50 -3.25
CA GLN A 213 14.51 -11.64 -4.01
C GLN A 213 12.99 -11.80 -3.83
N VAL A 214 12.27 -11.97 -4.94
CA VAL A 214 10.87 -12.38 -4.90
C VAL A 214 10.77 -13.86 -4.50
N LEU A 215 10.20 -14.11 -3.33
CA LEU A 215 9.96 -15.44 -2.78
C LEU A 215 8.62 -16.04 -3.26
N GLY A 216 7.69 -15.17 -3.67
CA GLY A 216 6.40 -15.62 -4.15
C GLY A 216 5.59 -14.54 -4.86
N TRP A 217 4.57 -15.02 -5.56
CA TRP A 217 3.60 -14.22 -6.29
C TRP A 217 2.20 -14.54 -5.79
N VAL A 218 1.39 -13.52 -5.56
CA VAL A 218 -0.02 -13.65 -5.19
C VAL A 218 -0.88 -13.21 -6.37
N ASP A 219 -1.58 -14.15 -6.99
CA ASP A 219 -2.54 -13.87 -8.06
C ASP A 219 -3.85 -13.31 -7.48
N ALA A 220 -4.19 -12.10 -7.90
CA ALA A 220 -5.39 -11.37 -7.51
C ALA A 220 -6.37 -11.17 -8.67
N THR A 221 -6.21 -11.90 -9.78
CA THR A 221 -7.09 -11.84 -10.96
C THR A 221 -8.53 -12.25 -10.64
N ASN A 222 -8.74 -13.07 -9.62
CA ASN A 222 -10.05 -13.55 -9.21
C ASN A 222 -10.78 -12.61 -8.22
N LEU A 223 -10.15 -11.53 -7.75
CA LEU A 223 -10.84 -10.51 -6.97
C LEU A 223 -11.85 -9.77 -7.87
N PRO A 224 -13.12 -9.63 -7.47
CA PRO A 224 -14.08 -8.89 -8.27
C PRO A 224 -13.68 -7.40 -8.32
N ASN A 225 -13.62 -6.83 -9.51
CA ASN A 225 -13.48 -5.38 -9.67
C ASN A 225 -14.45 -4.91 -10.76
N PRO A 226 -15.70 -4.58 -10.40
CA PRO A 226 -16.67 -4.09 -11.38
C PRO A 226 -16.28 -2.71 -11.94
N ALA A 227 -15.28 -2.03 -11.35
CA ALA A 227 -14.73 -0.79 -11.88
C ALA A 227 -13.73 -1.02 -13.05
N GLN A 228 -13.46 -2.27 -13.44
CA GLN A 228 -12.53 -2.64 -14.52
C GLN A 228 -12.83 -2.06 -15.91
N ALA A 229 -14.02 -1.53 -16.14
CA ALA A 229 -14.33 -0.87 -17.40
C ALA A 229 -13.41 0.32 -17.69
N ASP A 230 -12.71 0.84 -16.68
CA ASP A 230 -11.73 1.90 -16.78
C ASP A 230 -10.34 1.39 -16.35
N GLU A 231 -9.37 1.47 -17.25
CA GLU A 231 -8.00 0.98 -17.07
C GLU A 231 -7.24 1.64 -15.90
N ARG A 232 -7.74 2.78 -15.42
CA ARG A 232 -7.18 3.53 -14.28
C ARG A 232 -7.55 2.87 -12.94
N ASN A 233 -8.58 2.01 -12.92
CA ASN A 233 -9.11 1.37 -11.72
C ASN A 233 -8.37 0.05 -11.42
N ILE A 234 -7.08 0.17 -11.15
CA ILE A 234 -6.17 -0.96 -10.95
C ILE A 234 -6.12 -1.43 -9.50
N LEU A 235 -5.60 -2.65 -9.31
CA LEU A 235 -5.23 -3.18 -8.00
C LEU A 235 -4.15 -2.29 -7.35
N ASN A 236 -4.41 -1.78 -6.14
CA ASN A 236 -3.49 -0.99 -5.33
C ASN A 236 -4.07 -0.81 -3.93
N GLY A 237 -3.27 -0.93 -2.87
CA GLY A 237 -3.78 -0.90 -1.50
C GLY A 237 -3.67 -2.26 -0.84
N ILE A 238 -2.72 -2.41 0.08
CA ILE A 238 -2.52 -3.61 0.91
C ILE A 238 -2.48 -3.16 2.36
N ALA A 239 -3.27 -3.79 3.23
CA ALA A 239 -3.18 -3.55 4.67
C ALA A 239 -3.26 -4.85 5.45
N TYR A 240 -2.57 -4.90 6.59
CA TYR A 240 -2.54 -6.09 7.43
C TYR A 240 -2.98 -5.83 8.88
N ASP A 241 -3.98 -6.59 9.31
CA ASP A 241 -4.38 -6.67 10.71
C ASP A 241 -3.56 -7.76 11.41
N LYS A 242 -2.45 -7.37 12.03
CA LYS A 242 -1.54 -8.30 12.70
C LYS A 242 -2.19 -9.08 13.85
N GLU A 243 -3.17 -8.49 14.54
CA GLU A 243 -3.80 -9.11 15.71
C GLU A 243 -4.71 -10.28 15.30
N GLN A 244 -5.50 -10.11 14.24
CA GLN A 244 -6.41 -11.17 13.76
C GLN A 244 -5.88 -11.93 12.55
N GLY A 245 -4.72 -11.52 12.03
CA GLY A 245 -4.09 -12.12 10.85
C GLY A 245 -4.87 -11.90 9.55
N ARG A 246 -5.60 -10.79 9.41
CA ARG A 246 -6.40 -10.48 8.22
C ARG A 246 -5.59 -9.70 7.20
N LEU A 247 -5.59 -10.17 5.96
CA LEU A 247 -5.03 -9.46 4.81
C LEU A 247 -6.16 -8.73 4.08
N LEU A 248 -6.03 -7.42 3.92
CA LEU A 248 -6.98 -6.55 3.25
C LEU A 248 -6.36 -6.04 1.94
N ILE A 249 -7.12 -6.13 0.85
CA ILE A 249 -6.70 -5.70 -0.49
C ILE A 249 -7.82 -4.90 -1.14
N THR A 250 -7.47 -3.80 -1.80
CA THR A 250 -8.40 -2.98 -2.58
C THR A 250 -7.76 -2.56 -3.91
N GLY A 251 -8.33 -1.55 -4.55
CA GLY A 251 -7.76 -0.90 -5.71
C GLY A 251 -8.28 0.52 -5.87
N LYS A 252 -7.67 1.24 -6.81
CA LYS A 252 -8.10 2.58 -7.18
C LYS A 252 -9.55 2.51 -7.65
N ARG A 253 -10.44 3.17 -6.91
CA ARG A 253 -11.88 3.31 -7.18
C ARG A 253 -12.64 1.99 -7.19
N TRP A 254 -12.10 0.96 -6.54
CA TRP A 254 -12.83 -0.29 -6.34
C TRP A 254 -14.01 -0.03 -5.40
N PRO A 255 -15.17 -0.67 -5.60
CA PRO A 255 -16.29 -0.50 -4.67
C PRO A 255 -16.13 -1.28 -3.37
N PHE A 256 -15.09 -2.12 -3.26
CA PHE A 256 -14.87 -2.93 -2.07
C PHE A 256 -13.40 -3.02 -1.67
N VAL A 257 -13.16 -3.03 -0.36
CA VAL A 257 -11.97 -3.62 0.25
C VAL A 257 -12.28 -5.09 0.53
N TYR A 258 -11.40 -5.99 0.10
CA TYR A 258 -11.54 -7.42 0.31
C TYR A 258 -10.64 -7.91 1.43
N GLU A 259 -11.23 -8.56 2.43
CA GLU A 259 -10.49 -9.47 3.30
C GLU A 259 -10.29 -10.79 2.56
N VAL A 260 -9.05 -11.23 2.48
CA VAL A 260 -8.64 -12.37 1.65
C VAL A 260 -7.81 -13.37 2.44
N GLN A 261 -7.84 -14.62 1.97
CA GLN A 261 -6.93 -15.67 2.39
C GLN A 261 -6.13 -16.17 1.18
N MET A 262 -4.80 -16.20 1.32
CA MET A 262 -3.92 -16.87 0.36
C MET A 262 -4.07 -18.39 0.51
N TYR A 263 -4.02 -19.15 -0.59
CA TYR A 263 -3.96 -20.62 -0.58
C TYR A 263 -3.05 -21.15 -1.69
#